data_AF-A0A2M4AJ80-F1
#
_entry.id   AF-A0A2M4AJ80-F1
#
_cell.length_a   1.000
_cell.length_b   1.000
_cell.length_c   1.000
_cell.angle_alpha   90.00
_cell.angle_beta   90.00
_cell.angle_gamma   90.00
#
_symmetry.space_group_name_H-M   'P 1'
#
loop_
_entity.id
_entity.type
_entity.pdbx_description
1 polymer ?
#
loop_
_entity_poly.entity_id
_entity_poly.type
_entity_poly.pdbx_seq_one_letter_code
_entity_poly.pdbx_strand_id
1 'polypeptide(L)'
;MSDEDDCPPLCEMDTVDSNGEDDDWEVAEEQNEPVKCLFCETVSPTMTVAIRHAKQQHDFDLAGIRRKFHLDEYSYIKMINYIRREQPKPEQFKKDPGSSALPWADDKYLKPVANETWLMFDLDELDEIMLSNGGSGGGTGASGNGVSGEKENGNDIGETMTLTTDQYRKLHGIINDLTAQLREKENLLQHAASSIEKMKASFRNVIAEQQQPDTQDGGGDGDGDGGDKKLQQIKNKLQHCVSSVSVDDDQSYFNTYSHFGIHHDMLSDEVRTSSYRDAILRNADIIKDKTVLDLGCGTAILSMFASKAGAKEVISVDQSDIIYQAMDIVRKNNIENIRFVKGRLEDTELPVEKVDIIVSEWMGYFLLFEGMMDSVIYARKQCLREGGLILPNRCNISIAGYGDLERHNEFIGFWKNVYGFDMSCMKKEVLREATVEVCKPEHIITNANIIANFDLMEVDVDCPNFSYNFELTVKRDAQLTALIGYFDTFFELPEHVEFSTSPYTRPTHWKQTIFYLEEPVPVKEGQSIVGKFVCRRDPKDVRSLFINIELLNMVLKYTLN
;
A
#
# COMPACT_ATOMS: atom_id res chain seq x y z
N MET A 1 -21.06 73.04 35.03
CA MET A 1 -20.35 73.37 33.79
C MET A 1 -19.72 72.07 33.34
N SER A 2 -20.48 71.19 32.69
CA SER A 2 -20.98 71.23 31.29
C SER A 2 -20.09 70.31 30.45
N ASP A 3 -20.50 69.33 29.65
CA ASP A 3 -21.76 68.71 29.20
C ASP A 3 -21.31 67.29 28.70
N GLU A 4 -22.04 66.17 28.88
CA GLU A 4 -22.94 65.51 27.88
C GLU A 4 -22.48 65.69 26.41
N ASP A 5 -22.32 64.69 25.53
CA ASP A 5 -23.11 63.47 25.30
C ASP A 5 -22.47 62.53 24.22
N ASP A 6 -23.09 61.36 24.08
CA ASP A 6 -23.13 60.42 22.93
C ASP A 6 -22.17 59.21 22.82
N CYS A 7 -22.61 58.13 23.47
CA CYS A 7 -22.32 56.73 23.18
C CYS A 7 -23.44 56.15 22.29
N PRO A 8 -23.16 55.37 21.22
CA PRO A 8 -24.14 54.50 20.60
C PRO A 8 -24.28 53.16 21.34
N PRO A 9 -25.43 52.47 21.24
CA PRO A 9 -25.84 51.43 22.19
C PRO A 9 -25.19 50.07 21.93
N LEU A 10 -24.87 49.40 23.04
CA LEU A 10 -24.66 47.95 23.13
C LEU A 10 -25.96 47.24 22.72
N CYS A 11 -25.96 46.59 21.56
CA CYS A 11 -26.94 45.55 21.30
C CYS A 11 -26.50 44.29 22.05
N GLU A 12 -27.18 44.03 23.16
CA GLU A 12 -27.33 42.70 23.74
C GLU A 12 -27.99 41.79 22.68
N MET A 13 -27.38 40.63 22.43
CA MET A 13 -28.08 39.47 21.89
C MET A 13 -27.50 38.20 22.52
N ASP A 14 -28.27 37.73 23.50
CA ASP A 14 -28.61 36.33 23.77
C ASP A 14 -27.47 35.33 23.95
N THR A 15 -27.24 35.04 25.23
CA THR A 15 -26.82 33.72 25.72
C THR A 15 -27.81 32.67 25.22
N VAL A 16 -27.45 31.94 24.17
CA VAL A 16 -28.11 30.69 23.80
C VAL A 16 -27.22 29.55 24.29
N ASP A 17 -27.60 28.99 25.44
CA ASP A 17 -27.32 27.60 25.75
C ASP A 17 -27.79 26.76 24.57
N SER A 18 -26.86 26.15 23.84
CA SER A 18 -27.17 25.06 22.92
C SER A 18 -26.49 23.81 23.44
N ASN A 19 -27.23 23.11 24.30
CA ASN A 19 -27.27 21.66 24.23
C ASN A 19 -27.79 21.31 22.81
N GLY A 20 -26.90 20.88 21.93
CA GLY A 20 -27.26 20.15 20.70
C GLY A 20 -26.59 18.79 20.84
N GLU A 21 -27.32 17.80 21.35
CA GLU A 21 -28.02 16.82 20.52
C GLU A 21 -27.00 15.92 19.82
N ASP A 22 -26.92 14.69 20.34
CA ASP A 22 -26.32 13.55 19.68
C ASP A 22 -26.99 13.38 18.31
N ASP A 23 -26.42 13.98 17.27
CA ASP A 23 -26.82 13.69 15.89
C ASP A 23 -26.19 12.36 15.50
N ASP A 24 -26.97 11.31 15.77
CA ASP A 24 -26.93 10.03 15.08
C ASP A 24 -26.73 10.31 13.58
N TRP A 25 -25.62 9.82 13.03
CA TRP A 25 -25.35 9.89 11.61
C TRP A 25 -26.44 9.11 10.86
N GLU A 26 -27.39 9.82 10.25
CA GLU A 26 -28.17 9.28 9.14
C GLU A 26 -27.19 8.97 8.00
N VAL A 27 -26.91 7.68 7.82
CA VAL A 27 -26.18 7.14 6.69
C VAL A 27 -26.88 7.62 5.42
N ALA A 28 -26.17 8.40 4.59
CA ALA A 28 -26.66 8.78 3.28
C ALA A 28 -27.06 7.52 2.51
N GLU A 29 -28.35 7.39 2.19
CA GLU A 29 -28.86 6.27 1.39
C GLU A 29 -28.13 6.26 0.04
N GLU A 30 -27.39 5.18 -0.22
CA GLU A 30 -26.90 4.82 -1.55
C GLU A 30 -28.05 5.02 -2.54
N GLN A 31 -27.85 5.87 -3.55
CA GLN A 31 -28.77 5.99 -4.68
C GLN A 31 -28.76 4.66 -5.44
N ASN A 32 -29.57 3.72 -4.96
CA ASN A 32 -29.67 2.41 -5.56
C ASN A 32 -30.55 2.51 -6.80
N GLU A 33 -29.96 2.28 -7.97
CA GLU A 33 -30.75 2.13 -9.18
C GLU A 33 -31.67 0.90 -9.04
N PRO A 34 -32.98 1.02 -9.33
CA PRO A 34 -33.93 -0.07 -9.14
C PRO A 34 -33.61 -1.25 -10.08
N VAL A 35 -33.42 -2.43 -9.49
CA VAL A 35 -32.95 -3.63 -10.19
C VAL A 35 -34.11 -4.54 -10.55
N LYS A 36 -34.42 -4.68 -11.83
CA LYS A 36 -35.45 -5.63 -12.30
C LYS A 36 -34.95 -7.08 -12.18
N CYS A 37 -35.75 -7.97 -11.58
CA CYS A 37 -35.46 -9.39 -11.46
C CYS A 37 -35.15 -10.03 -12.83
N LEU A 38 -34.24 -11.01 -12.85
CA LEU A 38 -33.88 -11.76 -14.06
C LEU A 38 -35.04 -12.57 -14.67
N PHE A 39 -36.01 -13.02 -13.86
CA PHE A 39 -37.01 -14.01 -14.26
C PHE A 39 -38.47 -13.54 -14.10
N CYS A 40 -38.71 -12.33 -13.57
CA CYS A 40 -40.06 -11.78 -13.44
C CYS A 40 -40.08 -10.25 -13.50
N GLU A 41 -41.27 -9.67 -13.40
CA GLU A 41 -41.50 -8.22 -13.45
C GLU A 41 -41.20 -7.50 -12.12
N THR A 42 -40.80 -8.21 -11.07
CA THR A 42 -40.47 -7.59 -9.77
C THR A 42 -39.22 -6.73 -9.90
N VAL A 43 -39.31 -5.48 -9.42
CA VAL A 43 -38.20 -4.54 -9.36
C VAL A 43 -37.80 -4.37 -7.88
N SER A 44 -36.53 -4.59 -7.59
CA SER A 44 -35.97 -4.50 -6.24
C SER A 44 -35.26 -3.17 -6.05
N PRO A 45 -35.26 -2.61 -4.83
CA PRO A 45 -34.58 -1.35 -4.57
C PRO A 45 -33.06 -1.47 -4.71
N THR A 46 -32.46 -2.62 -4.39
CA THR A 46 -31.00 -2.84 -4.47
C THR A 46 -30.65 -4.16 -5.13
N MET A 47 -29.40 -4.30 -5.59
CA MET A 47 -28.89 -5.55 -6.20
C MET A 47 -28.94 -6.73 -5.22
N THR A 48 -28.57 -6.49 -3.96
CA THR A 48 -28.67 -7.50 -2.87
C THR A 48 -30.10 -8.02 -2.71
N VAL A 49 -31.10 -7.15 -2.77
CA VAL A 49 -32.50 -7.56 -2.70
C VAL A 49 -32.93 -8.33 -3.96
N ALA A 50 -32.45 -7.94 -5.14
CA ALA A 50 -32.72 -8.64 -6.39
C ALA A 50 -32.13 -10.06 -6.42
N ILE A 51 -30.89 -10.24 -5.94
CA ILE A 51 -30.22 -11.55 -5.80
C ILE A 51 -31.00 -12.43 -4.83
N ARG A 52 -31.42 -11.88 -3.67
CA ARG A 52 -32.24 -12.60 -2.69
C ARG A 52 -33.59 -13.01 -3.27
N HIS A 53 -34.25 -12.11 -4.00
CA HIS A 53 -35.51 -12.40 -4.67
C HIS A 53 -35.36 -13.51 -5.71
N ALA A 54 -34.31 -13.45 -6.55
CA ALA A 54 -34.02 -14.51 -7.52
C ALA A 54 -33.81 -15.88 -6.86
N LYS A 55 -33.12 -15.92 -5.71
CA LYS A 55 -32.93 -17.15 -4.94
C LYS A 55 -34.24 -17.66 -4.32
N GLN A 56 -35.04 -16.80 -3.70
CA GLN A 56 -36.23 -17.22 -2.96
C GLN A 56 -37.44 -17.54 -3.85
N GLN A 57 -37.66 -16.76 -4.92
CA GLN A 57 -38.85 -16.88 -5.76
C GLN A 57 -38.62 -17.71 -7.03
N HIS A 58 -37.37 -17.78 -7.50
CA HIS A 58 -37.02 -18.48 -8.73
C HIS A 58 -36.05 -19.65 -8.50
N ASP A 59 -35.63 -19.89 -7.25
CA ASP A 59 -34.64 -20.91 -6.89
C ASP A 59 -33.37 -20.79 -7.76
N PHE A 60 -32.99 -19.55 -8.07
CA PHE A 60 -31.80 -19.17 -8.83
C PHE A 60 -30.74 -18.65 -7.85
N ASP A 61 -29.84 -19.54 -7.43
CA ASP A 61 -28.76 -19.21 -6.51
C ASP A 61 -27.51 -18.75 -7.27
N LEU A 62 -27.35 -17.44 -7.48
CA LEU A 62 -26.24 -16.88 -8.27
C LEU A 62 -24.86 -17.31 -7.74
N ALA A 63 -24.66 -17.32 -6.42
CA ALA A 63 -23.40 -17.79 -5.82
C ALA A 63 -23.16 -19.29 -6.05
N GLY A 64 -24.23 -20.09 -6.00
CA GLY A 64 -24.19 -21.51 -6.36
C GLY A 64 -23.83 -21.72 -7.84
N ILE A 65 -24.40 -20.90 -8.72
CA ILE A 65 -24.16 -20.94 -10.17
C ILE A 65 -22.73 -20.49 -10.50
N ARG A 66 -22.22 -19.43 -9.86
CA ARG A 66 -20.81 -18.98 -10.01
C ARG A 66 -19.85 -20.12 -9.72
N ARG A 67 -20.05 -20.82 -8.59
CA ARG A 67 -19.24 -22.00 -8.22
C ARG A 67 -19.44 -23.18 -9.17
N LYS A 68 -20.68 -23.46 -9.58
CA LYS A 68 -21.03 -24.63 -10.40
C LYS A 68 -20.50 -24.54 -11.83
N PHE A 69 -20.55 -23.36 -12.42
CA PHE A 69 -20.18 -23.14 -13.82
C PHE A 69 -18.84 -22.42 -13.99
N HIS A 70 -18.13 -22.14 -12.88
CA HIS A 70 -16.89 -21.36 -12.88
C HIS A 70 -17.06 -20.03 -13.62
N LEU A 71 -18.10 -19.26 -13.27
CA LEU A 71 -18.40 -18.01 -13.95
C LEU A 71 -17.31 -16.97 -13.63
N ASP A 72 -16.55 -16.61 -14.66
CA ASP A 72 -15.79 -15.37 -14.75
C ASP A 72 -16.69 -14.21 -15.20
N GLU A 73 -16.19 -12.97 -15.15
CA GLU A 73 -16.94 -11.77 -15.55
C GLU A 73 -17.54 -11.90 -16.96
N TYR A 74 -16.78 -12.42 -17.92
CA TYR A 74 -17.24 -12.60 -19.30
C TYR A 74 -18.37 -13.63 -19.41
N SER A 75 -18.24 -14.75 -18.71
CA SER A 75 -19.27 -15.81 -18.67
C SER A 75 -20.50 -15.36 -17.92
N TYR A 76 -20.36 -14.53 -16.88
CA TYR A 76 -21.45 -13.87 -16.18
C TYR A 76 -22.19 -12.90 -17.10
N ILE A 77 -21.49 -12.00 -17.79
CA ILE A 77 -22.08 -11.07 -18.77
C ILE A 77 -22.85 -11.85 -19.85
N LYS A 78 -22.22 -12.88 -20.42
CA LYS A 78 -22.86 -13.77 -21.40
C LYS A 78 -24.13 -14.43 -20.84
N MET A 79 -24.08 -14.90 -19.59
CA MET A 79 -25.22 -15.52 -18.92
C MET A 79 -26.37 -14.52 -18.70
N ILE A 80 -26.08 -13.32 -18.19
CA ILE A 80 -27.09 -12.27 -17.97
C ILE A 80 -27.73 -11.87 -19.31
N ASN A 81 -26.93 -11.64 -20.35
CA ASN A 81 -27.44 -11.32 -21.69
C ASN A 81 -28.26 -12.47 -22.30
N TYR A 82 -27.86 -13.72 -22.06
CA TYR A 82 -28.63 -14.90 -22.46
C TYR A 82 -29.99 -14.94 -21.75
N ILE A 83 -30.02 -14.71 -20.44
CA ILE A 83 -31.27 -14.69 -19.67
C ILE A 83 -32.23 -13.63 -20.21
N ARG A 84 -31.72 -12.43 -20.49
CA ARG A 84 -32.54 -11.32 -20.98
C ARG A 84 -33.06 -11.52 -22.41
N ARG A 85 -32.26 -12.14 -23.29
CA ARG A 85 -32.63 -12.32 -24.70
C ARG A 85 -33.51 -13.54 -24.94
N GLU A 86 -33.19 -14.66 -24.30
CA GLU A 86 -33.82 -15.94 -24.59
C GLU A 86 -34.91 -16.30 -23.57
N GLN A 87 -35.01 -15.54 -22.47
CA GLN A 87 -35.97 -15.75 -21.38
C GLN A 87 -36.09 -17.22 -20.93
N PRO A 88 -34.95 -17.88 -20.63
CA PRO A 88 -34.94 -19.27 -20.19
C PRO A 88 -35.63 -19.41 -18.83
N LYS A 89 -36.16 -20.60 -18.55
CA LYS A 89 -36.71 -20.90 -17.22
C LYS A 89 -35.58 -21.16 -16.21
N PRO A 90 -35.73 -20.75 -14.93
CA PRO A 90 -34.68 -20.91 -13.91
C PRO A 90 -34.16 -22.35 -13.74
N GLU A 91 -35.00 -23.36 -13.97
CA GLU A 91 -34.62 -24.77 -13.83
C GLU A 91 -33.51 -25.20 -14.80
N GLN A 92 -33.29 -24.45 -15.89
CA GLN A 92 -32.22 -24.73 -16.84
C GLN A 92 -30.83 -24.55 -16.22
N PHE A 93 -30.68 -23.68 -15.22
CA PHE A 93 -29.42 -23.41 -14.53
C PHE A 93 -29.11 -24.43 -13.43
N LYS A 94 -30.05 -25.33 -13.13
CA LYS A 94 -29.87 -26.40 -12.13
C LYS A 94 -29.21 -27.64 -12.72
N LYS A 95 -29.30 -27.85 -14.03
CA LYS A 95 -28.73 -29.02 -14.69
C LYS A 95 -27.21 -28.97 -14.60
N ASP A 96 -26.57 -30.11 -14.35
CA ASP A 96 -25.12 -30.19 -14.39
C ASP A 96 -24.61 -29.89 -15.79
N PRO A 97 -23.49 -29.16 -15.92
CA PRO A 97 -22.81 -29.02 -17.20
C PRO A 97 -22.31 -30.41 -17.61
N GLY A 98 -23.11 -31.14 -18.40
CA GLY A 98 -22.64 -32.35 -19.07
C GLY A 98 -21.59 -32.01 -20.13
N SER A 99 -21.17 -32.96 -20.98
CA SER A 99 -20.21 -32.68 -22.07
C SER A 99 -20.77 -31.77 -23.19
N SER A 100 -21.92 -31.13 -22.99
CA SER A 100 -22.53 -30.19 -23.92
C SER A 100 -22.12 -28.76 -23.55
N ALA A 101 -21.75 -27.97 -24.55
CA ALA A 101 -21.42 -26.55 -24.39
C ALA A 101 -22.55 -25.78 -23.65
N LEU A 102 -22.16 -24.81 -22.81
CA LEU A 102 -23.11 -24.00 -22.05
C LEU A 102 -24.04 -23.24 -23.02
N PRO A 103 -25.34 -23.07 -22.68
CA PRO A 103 -26.30 -22.38 -23.54
C PRO A 103 -25.90 -20.94 -23.91
N TRP A 104 -25.10 -20.28 -23.06
CA TRP A 104 -24.61 -18.92 -23.24
C TRP A 104 -23.14 -18.84 -23.67
N ALA A 105 -22.52 -19.94 -24.12
CA ALA A 105 -21.10 -19.95 -24.51
C ALA A 105 -20.80 -19.08 -25.74
N ASP A 106 -21.79 -18.89 -26.62
CA ASP A 106 -21.69 -18.15 -27.88
C ASP A 106 -21.36 -16.65 -27.65
N ASP A 107 -20.35 -16.14 -28.37
CA ASP A 107 -19.90 -14.75 -28.29
C ASP A 107 -20.96 -13.73 -28.67
N LYS A 108 -22.06 -14.13 -29.34
CA LYS A 108 -23.20 -13.23 -29.57
C LYS A 108 -23.77 -12.64 -28.28
N TYR A 109 -23.57 -13.31 -27.14
CA TYR A 109 -24.00 -12.84 -25.81
C TYR A 109 -23.01 -11.89 -25.13
N LEU A 110 -21.87 -11.56 -25.74
CA LEU A 110 -21.00 -10.46 -25.29
C LEU A 110 -21.54 -9.09 -25.66
N LYS A 111 -22.45 -9.01 -26.63
CA LYS A 111 -23.13 -7.75 -26.94
C LYS A 111 -24.10 -7.44 -25.78
N PRO A 112 -23.96 -6.33 -25.04
CA PRO A 112 -24.81 -6.04 -23.89
C PRO A 112 -26.27 -5.78 -24.30
N VAL A 113 -27.19 -6.11 -23.42
CA VAL A 113 -28.55 -5.56 -23.43
C VAL A 113 -28.47 -4.15 -22.82
N ALA A 114 -29.04 -3.16 -23.50
CA ALA A 114 -28.95 -1.77 -23.07
C ALA A 114 -29.65 -1.56 -21.72
N ASN A 115 -29.05 -0.74 -20.85
CA ASN A 115 -29.56 -0.37 -19.52
C ASN A 115 -29.85 -1.57 -18.60
N GLU A 116 -29.01 -2.60 -18.63
CA GLU A 116 -29.15 -3.76 -17.76
C GLU A 116 -28.34 -3.61 -16.46
N THR A 117 -29.00 -3.33 -15.35
CA THR A 117 -28.36 -3.11 -14.04
C THR A 117 -27.61 -4.34 -13.53
N TRP A 118 -27.99 -5.56 -13.92
CA TRP A 118 -27.22 -6.77 -13.58
C TRP A 118 -25.85 -6.81 -14.26
N LEU A 119 -25.65 -6.11 -15.38
CA LEU A 119 -24.33 -6.00 -16.03
C LEU A 119 -23.43 -4.96 -15.36
N MET A 120 -23.99 -4.11 -14.50
CA MET A 120 -23.24 -3.12 -13.72
C MET A 120 -22.79 -3.66 -12.35
N PHE A 121 -23.27 -4.86 -11.98
CA PHE A 121 -22.88 -5.53 -10.75
C PHE A 121 -21.47 -6.10 -10.88
N ASP A 122 -20.60 -5.74 -9.94
CA ASP A 122 -19.31 -6.39 -9.78
C ASP A 122 -19.52 -7.81 -9.21
N LEU A 123 -19.11 -8.82 -9.98
CA LEU A 123 -19.27 -10.21 -9.59
C LEU A 123 -18.42 -10.57 -8.36
N ASP A 124 -17.37 -9.81 -8.07
CA ASP A 124 -16.51 -10.02 -6.90
C ASP A 124 -17.15 -9.51 -5.59
N GLU A 125 -18.03 -8.52 -5.64
CA GLU A 125 -18.85 -8.08 -4.50
C GLU A 125 -19.83 -9.17 -4.02
N LEU A 126 -20.10 -10.19 -4.85
CA LEU A 126 -21.03 -11.27 -4.51
C LEU A 126 -20.62 -12.02 -3.25
N ASP A 127 -19.31 -12.12 -2.96
CA ASP A 127 -18.82 -12.81 -1.77
C ASP A 127 -19.04 -11.98 -0.50
N GLU A 128 -18.98 -10.64 -0.59
CA GLU A 128 -19.27 -9.72 0.51
C GLU A 128 -20.77 -9.71 0.88
N ILE A 129 -21.64 -9.77 -0.13
CA ILE A 129 -23.10 -9.87 0.06
C ILE A 129 -23.50 -11.16 0.80
N MET A 130 -22.72 -12.24 0.64
CA MET A 130 -23.01 -13.52 1.30
C MET A 130 -22.55 -13.54 2.77
N LEU A 131 -21.55 -12.73 3.13
CA LEU A 131 -20.99 -12.64 4.49
C LEU A 131 -21.85 -11.76 5.42
N SER A 132 -22.62 -10.81 4.88
CA SER A 132 -23.46 -9.88 5.66
C SER A 132 -24.79 -10.46 6.18
N ASN A 133 -25.23 -11.64 5.73
CA ASN A 133 -26.55 -12.23 6.09
C ASN A 133 -26.58 -12.99 7.44
N GLY A 134 -25.68 -12.68 8.37
CA GLY A 134 -25.63 -13.25 9.72
C GLY A 134 -26.29 -12.40 10.82
N GLY A 135 -27.47 -11.81 10.61
CA GLY A 135 -28.16 -11.08 11.68
C GLY A 135 -29.50 -10.42 11.28
N SER A 136 -30.58 -10.79 11.99
CA SER A 136 -31.86 -10.08 12.31
C SER A 136 -32.18 -8.72 11.65
N GLY A 137 -33.39 -8.35 11.19
CA GLY A 137 -34.76 -8.83 11.42
C GLY A 137 -35.71 -7.67 11.83
N GLY A 138 -36.67 -7.28 10.96
CA GLY A 138 -37.83 -6.38 11.22
C GLY A 138 -37.63 -4.92 10.78
N GLY A 139 -38.58 -4.16 10.21
CA GLY A 139 -39.98 -4.35 9.81
C GLY A 139 -40.59 -3.01 9.31
N THR A 140 -41.68 -3.09 8.52
CA THR A 140 -42.65 -2.02 8.13
C THR A 140 -42.13 -0.90 7.21
N GLY A 141 -42.74 -0.46 6.11
CA GLY A 141 -44.04 -0.68 5.46
C GLY A 141 -44.78 0.66 5.25
N ALA A 142 -44.81 1.22 4.03
CA ALA A 142 -45.94 2.02 3.51
C ALA A 142 -45.73 2.54 2.07
N SER A 143 -46.85 2.54 1.33
CA SER A 143 -47.10 2.85 -0.07
C SER A 143 -46.91 4.31 -0.53
N GLY A 144 -46.73 4.51 -1.84
CA GLY A 144 -47.21 5.73 -2.52
C GLY A 144 -46.70 5.97 -3.95
N ASN A 145 -47.59 5.72 -4.94
CA ASN A 145 -47.64 6.14 -6.36
C ASN A 145 -46.70 7.31 -6.78
N GLY A 146 -46.02 7.35 -7.93
CA GLY A 146 -46.32 6.83 -9.26
C GLY A 146 -46.88 7.93 -10.18
N VAL A 147 -46.04 8.57 -11.03
CA VAL A 147 -46.46 9.29 -12.25
C VAL A 147 -45.34 9.26 -13.33
N SER A 148 -45.76 8.84 -14.54
CA SER A 148 -45.17 8.91 -15.89
C SER A 148 -44.48 10.24 -16.24
N GLY A 149 -43.51 10.38 -17.14
CA GLY A 149 -43.09 9.61 -18.32
C GLY A 149 -42.88 10.60 -19.48
N GLU A 150 -41.85 10.43 -20.31
CA GLU A 150 -41.88 10.72 -21.76
C GLU A 150 -40.54 10.36 -22.44
N LYS A 151 -40.68 9.90 -23.69
CA LYS A 151 -39.64 9.35 -24.57
C LYS A 151 -38.95 10.47 -25.33
N GLU A 152 -37.72 10.25 -25.78
CA GLU A 152 -37.35 10.58 -27.16
C GLU A 152 -36.16 9.76 -27.68
N ASN A 153 -36.25 9.39 -28.96
CA ASN A 153 -35.36 8.53 -29.74
C ASN A 153 -34.20 9.33 -30.35
N GLY A 154 -33.06 8.66 -30.59
CA GLY A 154 -32.04 9.12 -31.54
C GLY A 154 -30.97 8.06 -31.81
N ASN A 155 -31.09 7.34 -32.93
CA ASN A 155 -30.09 6.43 -33.49
C ASN A 155 -28.90 7.23 -34.06
N ASP A 156 -27.66 6.76 -33.83
CA ASP A 156 -26.58 6.92 -34.80
C ASP A 156 -25.63 5.71 -34.78
N ILE A 157 -25.23 5.23 -35.96
CA ILE A 157 -24.47 3.99 -36.19
C ILE A 157 -23.27 4.32 -37.08
N GLY A 158 -22.05 4.00 -36.64
CA GLY A 158 -20.81 3.92 -37.45
C GLY A 158 -19.58 3.91 -36.53
N GLU A 159 -18.49 3.16 -36.70
CA GLU A 159 -17.96 2.26 -37.74
C GLU A 159 -17.03 1.24 -37.04
N THR A 160 -16.92 0.00 -37.53
CA THR A 160 -15.97 -1.01 -37.00
C THR A 160 -14.71 -1.06 -37.85
N MET A 161 -13.53 -0.80 -37.25
CA MET A 161 -12.22 -1.02 -37.91
C MET A 161 -11.81 -2.50 -37.87
N THR A 162 -11.30 -3.03 -38.99
CA THR A 162 -10.78 -4.41 -39.10
C THR A 162 -9.25 -4.43 -39.13
N LEU A 163 -8.63 -5.25 -38.26
CA LEU A 163 -7.18 -5.44 -38.17
C LEU A 163 -6.64 -6.25 -39.35
N THR A 164 -5.39 -6.00 -39.74
CA THR A 164 -4.70 -6.79 -40.78
C THR A 164 -4.35 -8.20 -40.28
N THR A 165 -4.23 -9.17 -41.19
CA THR A 165 -3.93 -10.58 -40.87
C THR A 165 -2.63 -10.76 -40.06
N ASP A 166 -1.64 -9.90 -40.26
CA ASP A 166 -0.37 -9.94 -39.51
C ASP A 166 -0.52 -9.36 -38.10
N GLN A 167 -1.32 -8.30 -37.92
CA GLN A 167 -1.68 -7.79 -36.59
C GLN A 167 -2.49 -8.84 -35.82
N TYR A 168 -3.40 -9.55 -36.49
CA TYR A 168 -4.16 -10.65 -35.89
C TYR A 168 -3.25 -11.79 -35.43
N ARG A 169 -2.29 -12.22 -36.26
CA ARG A 169 -1.33 -13.28 -35.88
C ARG A 169 -0.44 -12.88 -34.70
N LYS A 170 0.01 -11.62 -34.66
CA LYS A 170 0.83 -11.10 -33.55
C LYS A 170 0.03 -11.01 -32.25
N LEU A 171 -1.22 -10.53 -32.33
CA LEU A 171 -2.13 -10.46 -31.19
C LEU A 171 -2.45 -11.87 -30.66
N HIS A 172 -2.67 -12.83 -31.54
CA HIS A 172 -2.94 -14.22 -31.16
C HIS A 172 -1.73 -14.90 -30.50
N GLY A 173 -0.51 -14.53 -30.89
CA GLY A 173 0.72 -14.97 -30.22
C GLY A 173 0.84 -14.40 -28.80
N ILE A 174 0.54 -13.12 -28.63
CA ILE A 174 0.52 -12.44 -27.32
C ILE A 174 -0.55 -13.06 -26.40
N ILE A 175 -1.75 -13.32 -26.93
CA ILE A 175 -2.83 -13.97 -26.18
C ILE A 175 -2.41 -15.36 -25.70
N ASN A 176 -1.77 -16.16 -26.57
CA ASN A 176 -1.31 -17.50 -26.19
C ASN A 176 -0.25 -17.46 -25.08
N ASP A 177 0.67 -16.48 -25.13
CA ASP A 177 1.70 -16.30 -24.11
C ASP A 177 1.10 -15.86 -22.76
N LEU A 178 0.22 -14.86 -22.78
CA LEU A 178 -0.54 -14.42 -21.59
C LEU A 178 -1.40 -15.53 -21.01
N THR A 179 -2.01 -16.37 -21.86
CA THR A 179 -2.81 -17.52 -21.41
C THR A 179 -1.95 -18.58 -20.73
N ALA A 180 -0.72 -18.80 -21.21
CA ALA A 180 0.23 -19.70 -20.56
C ALA A 180 0.68 -19.16 -19.19
N GLN A 181 0.98 -17.87 -19.11
CA GLN A 181 1.34 -17.19 -17.86
C GLN A 181 0.18 -17.21 -16.83
N LEU A 182 -1.06 -17.02 -17.28
CA LEU A 182 -2.25 -17.11 -16.42
C LEU A 182 -2.41 -18.51 -15.82
N ARG A 183 -2.26 -19.57 -16.63
CA ARG A 183 -2.32 -20.97 -16.13
C ARG A 183 -1.23 -21.28 -15.11
N GLU A 184 -0.04 -20.72 -15.29
CA GLU A 184 1.04 -20.87 -14.32
C GLU A 184 0.70 -20.18 -12.99
N LYS A 185 0.14 -18.96 -13.05
CA LYS A 185 -0.32 -18.23 -11.87
C LYS A 185 -1.51 -18.90 -11.16
N GLU A 186 -2.47 -19.47 -11.90
CA GLU A 186 -3.58 -20.23 -11.32
C GLU A 186 -3.08 -21.46 -10.54
N ASN A 187 -2.10 -22.19 -11.08
CA ASN A 187 -1.49 -23.32 -10.39
C ASN A 187 -0.78 -22.89 -9.09
N LEU A 188 -0.08 -21.74 -9.12
CA LEU A 188 0.56 -21.17 -7.93
C LEU A 188 -0.46 -20.77 -6.87
N LEU A 189 -1.54 -20.10 -7.27
CA LEU A 189 -2.66 -19.73 -6.37
C LEU A 189 -3.32 -20.96 -5.74
N GLN A 190 -3.51 -22.03 -6.52
CA GLN A 190 -4.09 -23.27 -6.03
C GLN A 190 -3.16 -23.98 -5.01
N HIS A 191 -1.84 -23.91 -5.24
CA HIS A 191 -0.84 -24.38 -4.28
C HIS A 191 -0.81 -23.54 -2.99
N ALA A 192 -0.93 -22.22 -3.09
CA ALA A 192 -1.01 -21.31 -1.96
C ALA A 192 -2.27 -21.57 -1.13
N ALA A 193 -3.44 -21.69 -1.76
CA ALA A 193 -4.70 -22.01 -1.10
C ALA A 193 -4.66 -23.37 -0.35
N SER A 194 -4.04 -24.40 -0.97
CA SER A 194 -3.84 -25.69 -0.31
C SER A 194 -2.93 -25.60 0.92
N SER A 195 -1.92 -24.72 0.86
CA SER A 195 -0.97 -24.49 1.97
C SER A 195 -1.64 -23.73 3.12
N ILE A 196 -2.48 -22.74 2.82
CA ILE A 196 -3.29 -22.00 3.79
C ILE A 196 -4.25 -22.94 4.53
N GLU A 197 -4.92 -23.87 3.85
CA GLU A 197 -5.81 -24.83 4.52
C GLU A 197 -5.07 -25.83 5.42
N LYS A 198 -3.87 -26.26 5.02
CA LYS A 198 -2.98 -27.08 5.89
C LYS A 198 -2.52 -26.30 7.13
N MET A 199 -2.26 -25.01 6.97
CA MET A 199 -1.86 -24.12 8.06
C MET A 199 -3.02 -23.89 9.04
N LYS A 200 -4.24 -23.61 8.54
CA LYS A 200 -5.46 -23.54 9.36
C LYS A 200 -5.77 -24.84 10.11
N ALA A 201 -5.48 -26.00 9.50
CA ALA A 201 -5.63 -27.29 10.17
C ALA A 201 -4.60 -27.46 11.31
N SER A 202 -3.34 -27.08 11.08
CA SER A 202 -2.28 -27.13 12.09
C SER A 202 -2.55 -26.16 13.24
N PHE A 203 -3.03 -24.95 12.95
CA PHE A 203 -3.37 -23.93 13.93
C PHE A 203 -4.54 -24.36 14.83
N ARG A 204 -5.55 -25.02 14.26
CA ARG A 204 -6.66 -25.61 15.04
C ARG A 204 -6.17 -26.71 16.00
N ASN A 205 -5.17 -27.50 15.61
CA ASN A 205 -4.60 -28.53 16.48
C ASN A 205 -3.82 -27.90 17.65
N VAL A 206 -3.05 -26.83 17.40
CA VAL A 206 -2.31 -26.11 18.45
C VAL A 206 -3.25 -25.42 19.46
N ILE A 207 -4.36 -24.84 19.00
CA ILE A 207 -5.38 -24.24 19.88
C ILE A 207 -6.06 -25.32 20.73
N ALA A 208 -6.27 -26.52 20.19
CA ALA A 208 -6.87 -27.64 20.92
C ALA A 208 -5.93 -28.22 22.00
N GLU A 209 -4.60 -28.15 21.80
CA GLU A 209 -3.61 -28.60 22.79
C GLU A 209 -3.42 -27.61 23.96
N GLN A 210 -3.77 -26.34 23.78
CA GLN A 210 -3.65 -25.30 24.83
C GLN A 210 -4.86 -25.21 25.78
N GLN A 211 -5.87 -26.08 25.65
CA GLN A 211 -7.08 -26.09 26.50
C GLN A 211 -7.18 -27.29 27.45
N GLN A 212 -6.04 -27.85 27.89
CA GLN A 212 -6.03 -28.76 29.05
C GLN A 212 -5.57 -28.01 30.32
N PRO A 213 -6.33 -28.07 31.43
CA PRO A 213 -5.92 -27.46 32.69
C PRO A 213 -4.98 -28.40 33.45
N ASP A 214 -3.70 -28.02 33.54
CA ASP A 214 -2.76 -28.68 34.47
C ASP A 214 -2.91 -28.10 35.89
N THR A 215 -2.95 -29.03 36.84
CA THR A 215 -2.99 -28.80 38.29
C THR A 215 -1.58 -28.87 38.86
N GLN A 216 -1.23 -27.90 39.73
CA GLN A 216 -0.21 -27.83 40.80
C GLN A 216 1.03 -28.77 40.73
N ASP A 217 2.28 -28.35 41.02
CA ASP A 217 2.72 -27.74 42.28
C ASP A 217 4.26 -27.46 42.26
N GLY A 218 4.76 -26.61 43.18
CA GLY A 218 6.14 -26.68 43.72
C GLY A 218 7.19 -25.68 43.21
N GLY A 219 7.71 -24.84 44.12
CA GLY A 219 8.65 -23.73 43.83
C GLY A 219 10.15 -23.96 44.08
N GLY A 220 10.91 -22.85 44.07
CA GLY A 220 12.31 -22.77 44.49
C GLY A 220 13.04 -21.51 43.97
N ASP A 221 13.63 -20.75 44.90
CA ASP A 221 14.37 -19.49 44.73
C ASP A 221 15.67 -19.57 43.90
N GLY A 222 16.12 -18.44 43.32
CA GLY A 222 17.53 -18.24 42.95
C GLY A 222 17.84 -17.12 41.94
N ASP A 223 18.34 -15.99 42.46
CA ASP A 223 19.11 -14.89 41.84
C ASP A 223 19.41 -14.91 40.32
N GLY A 224 18.90 -13.89 39.59
CA GLY A 224 19.24 -13.63 38.19
C GLY A 224 18.76 -12.29 37.60
N ASP A 225 18.47 -11.27 38.43
CA ASP A 225 17.61 -10.12 38.06
C ASP A 225 18.27 -9.02 37.17
N GLY A 226 19.49 -9.23 36.67
CA GLY A 226 20.20 -8.26 35.82
C GLY A 226 19.98 -8.46 34.30
N GLY A 227 19.89 -9.71 33.86
CA GLY A 227 19.74 -10.09 32.44
C GLY A 227 18.29 -10.04 31.98
N ASP A 228 17.37 -10.52 32.82
CA ASP A 228 15.95 -10.63 32.48
C ASP A 228 15.27 -9.27 32.39
N LYS A 229 15.64 -8.29 33.22
CA LYS A 229 15.11 -6.92 33.10
C LYS A 229 15.52 -6.24 31.79
N LYS A 230 16.73 -6.50 31.30
CA LYS A 230 17.23 -5.96 30.04
C LYS A 230 16.58 -6.65 28.84
N LEU A 231 16.39 -7.96 28.92
CA LEU A 231 15.67 -8.75 27.92
C LEU A 231 14.17 -8.40 27.89
N GLN A 232 13.55 -8.14 29.04
CA GLN A 232 12.16 -7.71 29.15
C GLN A 232 11.99 -6.27 28.64
N GLN A 233 12.93 -5.36 28.91
CA GLN A 233 12.95 -4.02 28.31
C GLN A 233 13.13 -4.08 26.78
N ILE A 234 13.97 -4.98 26.27
CA ILE A 234 14.14 -5.20 24.83
C ILE A 234 12.85 -5.76 24.24
N LYS A 235 12.23 -6.77 24.85
CA LYS A 235 10.94 -7.35 24.42
C LYS A 235 9.80 -6.31 24.43
N ASN A 236 9.72 -5.47 25.45
CA ASN A 236 8.73 -4.39 25.51
C ASN A 236 8.99 -3.29 24.47
N LYS A 237 10.26 -2.95 24.17
CA LYS A 237 10.61 -2.05 23.06
C LYS A 237 10.31 -2.65 21.68
N LEU A 238 10.40 -3.98 21.55
CA LEU A 238 10.09 -4.73 20.32
C LEU A 238 8.58 -4.98 20.14
N GLN A 239 7.73 -4.64 21.11
CA GLN A 239 6.28 -4.86 21.01
C GLN A 239 5.60 -3.97 19.93
N HIS A 240 6.30 -2.95 19.43
CA HIS A 240 5.83 -2.03 18.38
C HIS A 240 6.84 -1.91 17.23
N CYS A 241 7.41 -3.03 16.78
CA CYS A 241 8.37 -3.07 15.67
C CYS A 241 7.98 -4.11 14.61
N VAL A 242 8.53 -4.00 13.40
CA VAL A 242 8.15 -4.89 12.28
C VAL A 242 8.35 -6.37 12.62
N SER A 243 9.35 -6.70 13.45
CA SER A 243 9.57 -8.09 13.92
C SER A 243 8.42 -8.68 14.76
N SER A 244 7.51 -7.84 15.26
CA SER A 244 6.33 -8.29 16.01
C SER A 244 5.11 -8.64 15.12
N VAL A 245 5.15 -8.29 13.84
CA VAL A 245 4.09 -8.60 12.87
C VAL A 245 4.20 -10.07 12.47
N SER A 246 3.07 -10.77 12.32
CA SER A 246 3.10 -12.16 11.84
C SER A 246 3.41 -12.21 10.34
N VAL A 247 3.98 -13.32 9.84
CA VAL A 247 4.27 -13.47 8.40
C VAL A 247 2.99 -13.38 7.55
N ASP A 248 1.86 -13.86 8.09
CA ASP A 248 0.58 -13.86 7.39
C ASP A 248 0.01 -12.44 7.26
N ASP A 249 0.11 -11.63 8.31
CA ASP A 249 -0.33 -10.21 8.28
C ASP A 249 0.56 -9.36 7.37
N ASP A 250 1.81 -9.80 7.16
CA ASP A 250 2.84 -9.11 6.38
C ASP A 250 2.91 -9.61 4.93
N GLN A 251 2.02 -10.52 4.54
CA GLN A 251 2.07 -11.19 3.25
C GLN A 251 1.79 -10.25 2.08
N SER A 252 0.95 -9.22 2.27
CA SER A 252 0.68 -8.20 1.25
C SER A 252 1.95 -7.44 0.86
N TYR A 253 2.74 -7.03 1.85
CA TYR A 253 4.07 -6.44 1.69
C TYR A 253 5.03 -7.41 0.99
N PHE A 254 5.12 -8.65 1.47
CA PHE A 254 5.74 -9.82 0.82
C PHE A 254 5.51 -9.92 -0.71
N ASN A 255 4.24 -9.82 -1.07
CA ASN A 255 3.77 -10.14 -2.40
C ASN A 255 4.09 -9.03 -3.41
N THR A 256 4.13 -7.76 -2.99
CA THR A 256 4.52 -6.67 -3.89
C THR A 256 5.93 -6.90 -4.42
N TYR A 257 6.88 -7.25 -3.55
CA TYR A 257 8.27 -7.55 -3.92
C TYR A 257 8.45 -8.85 -4.70
N SER A 258 7.43 -9.71 -4.80
CA SER A 258 7.50 -10.88 -5.69
C SER A 258 7.25 -10.52 -7.17
N HIS A 259 6.80 -9.29 -7.46
CA HIS A 259 6.56 -8.82 -8.81
C HIS A 259 7.82 -8.22 -9.46
N PHE A 260 8.09 -8.64 -10.70
CA PHE A 260 9.25 -8.17 -11.47
C PHE A 260 9.28 -6.65 -11.71
N GLY A 261 8.12 -5.98 -11.70
CA GLY A 261 8.00 -4.54 -11.96
C GLY A 261 8.77 -3.70 -10.94
N ILE A 262 8.64 -4.02 -9.64
CA ILE A 262 9.34 -3.30 -8.57
C ILE A 262 10.86 -3.50 -8.70
N HIS A 263 11.31 -4.73 -9.00
CA HIS A 263 12.73 -5.01 -9.24
C HIS A 263 13.27 -4.30 -10.49
N HIS A 264 12.47 -4.16 -11.54
CA HIS A 264 12.85 -3.39 -12.71
C HIS A 264 13.06 -1.92 -12.38
N ASP A 265 12.15 -1.31 -11.61
CA ASP A 265 12.28 0.10 -11.19
C ASP A 265 13.50 0.32 -10.30
N MET A 266 13.69 -0.59 -9.33
CA MET A 266 14.87 -0.62 -8.45
C MET A 266 16.18 -0.77 -9.23
N LEU A 267 16.27 -1.70 -10.19
CA LEU A 267 17.50 -1.94 -10.97
C LEU A 267 17.75 -0.85 -12.02
N SER A 268 16.69 -0.24 -12.55
CA SER A 268 16.78 0.87 -13.51
C SER A 268 17.14 2.20 -12.84
N ASP A 269 16.97 2.30 -11.52
CA ASP A 269 17.54 3.37 -10.71
C ASP A 269 19.07 3.24 -10.66
N GLU A 270 19.71 3.92 -11.60
CA GLU A 270 21.16 3.94 -11.73
C GLU A 270 21.82 4.63 -10.54
N VAL A 271 21.23 5.69 -9.98
CA VAL A 271 21.81 6.42 -8.84
C VAL A 271 21.91 5.50 -7.64
N ARG A 272 20.81 4.81 -7.30
CA ARG A 272 20.80 3.79 -6.25
C ARG A 272 21.84 2.70 -6.53
N THR A 273 21.68 1.99 -7.65
CA THR A 273 22.41 0.75 -7.90
C THR A 273 23.90 0.99 -8.11
N SER A 274 24.28 2.08 -8.80
CA SER A 274 25.68 2.44 -8.99
C SER A 274 26.35 2.95 -7.71
N SER A 275 25.63 3.60 -6.80
CA SER A 275 26.20 4.04 -5.52
C SER A 275 26.59 2.87 -4.63
N TYR A 276 25.73 1.86 -4.49
CA TYR A 276 26.10 0.62 -3.79
C TYR A 276 27.25 -0.11 -4.48
N ARG A 277 27.19 -0.26 -5.81
CA ARG A 277 28.27 -0.85 -6.60
C ARG A 277 29.60 -0.16 -6.32
N ASP A 278 29.60 1.16 -6.36
CA ASP A 278 30.81 1.96 -6.23
C ASP A 278 31.33 1.95 -4.80
N ALA A 279 30.45 2.04 -3.80
CA ALA A 279 30.82 1.91 -2.39
C ALA A 279 31.50 0.56 -2.12
N ILE A 280 30.96 -0.53 -2.67
CA ILE A 280 31.49 -1.89 -2.50
C ILE A 280 32.77 -2.11 -3.31
N LEU A 281 32.78 -1.78 -4.60
CA LEU A 281 33.90 -2.10 -5.50
C LEU A 281 35.10 -1.16 -5.33
N ARG A 282 34.89 0.13 -5.02
CA ARG A 282 36.01 1.07 -4.77
C ARG A 282 36.68 0.81 -3.43
N ASN A 283 35.96 0.19 -2.49
CA ASN A 283 36.48 -0.22 -1.19
C ASN A 283 36.70 -1.74 -1.10
N ALA A 284 37.02 -2.40 -2.22
CA ALA A 284 37.14 -3.86 -2.29
C ALA A 284 38.12 -4.45 -1.25
N ASP A 285 39.19 -3.72 -0.89
CA ASP A 285 40.15 -4.16 0.13
C ASP A 285 39.51 -4.36 1.53
N ILE A 286 38.41 -3.65 1.83
CA ILE A 286 37.64 -3.82 3.07
C ILE A 286 36.74 -5.05 2.99
N ILE A 287 36.19 -5.33 1.81
CA ILE A 287 35.25 -6.43 1.54
C ILE A 287 35.98 -7.77 1.37
N LYS A 288 37.23 -7.72 0.90
CA LYS A 288 38.03 -8.90 0.57
C LYS A 288 38.16 -9.85 1.76
N ASP A 289 37.95 -11.13 1.50
CA ASP A 289 38.04 -12.23 2.47
C ASP A 289 37.05 -12.11 3.66
N LYS A 290 36.05 -11.22 3.58
CA LYS A 290 35.00 -11.03 4.59
C LYS A 290 33.75 -11.87 4.33
N THR A 291 33.02 -12.18 5.39
CA THR A 291 31.64 -12.68 5.29
C THR A 291 30.67 -11.51 5.27
N VAL A 292 29.85 -11.41 4.22
CA VAL A 292 28.90 -10.31 4.01
C VAL A 292 27.46 -10.82 4.14
N LEU A 293 26.59 -10.10 4.84
CA LEU A 293 25.14 -10.31 4.83
C LEU A 293 24.50 -9.29 3.89
N ASP A 294 23.75 -9.76 2.89
CA ASP A 294 22.84 -8.95 2.07
C ASP A 294 21.41 -9.15 2.60
N LEU A 295 20.90 -8.16 3.34
CA LEU A 295 19.59 -8.21 3.98
C LEU A 295 18.53 -7.57 3.09
N GLY A 296 17.53 -8.37 2.71
CA GLY A 296 16.55 -8.00 1.67
C GLY A 296 17.19 -8.04 0.29
N CYS A 297 17.80 -9.18 -0.05
CA CYS A 297 18.69 -9.25 -1.22
C CYS A 297 17.96 -9.05 -2.56
N GLY A 298 16.64 -9.23 -2.61
CA GLY A 298 15.83 -9.19 -3.82
C GLY A 298 16.40 -10.07 -4.92
N THR A 299 16.81 -9.45 -6.04
CA THR A 299 17.48 -10.13 -7.17
C THR A 299 18.96 -10.44 -6.95
N ALA A 300 19.50 -10.21 -5.74
CA ALA A 300 20.87 -10.42 -5.31
C ALA A 300 21.94 -9.58 -6.04
N ILE A 301 21.56 -8.42 -6.60
CA ILE A 301 22.50 -7.54 -7.27
C ILE A 301 23.62 -7.03 -6.34
N LEU A 302 23.29 -6.70 -5.09
CA LEU A 302 24.27 -6.24 -4.10
C LEU A 302 25.19 -7.37 -3.66
N SER A 303 24.62 -8.57 -3.46
CA SER A 303 25.39 -9.79 -3.23
C SER A 303 26.41 -10.06 -4.33
N MET A 304 26.04 -9.89 -5.61
CA MET A 304 26.96 -10.05 -6.73
C MET A 304 28.07 -8.99 -6.74
N PHE A 305 27.79 -7.75 -6.33
CA PHE A 305 28.85 -6.74 -6.15
C PHE A 305 29.80 -7.10 -5.02
N ALA A 306 29.30 -7.56 -3.88
CA ALA A 306 30.11 -7.99 -2.75
C ALA A 306 31.01 -9.19 -3.11
N SER A 307 30.44 -10.19 -3.80
CA SER A 307 31.20 -11.31 -4.35
C SER A 307 32.32 -10.84 -5.30
N LYS A 308 32.00 -9.93 -6.23
CA LYS A 308 32.98 -9.37 -7.17
C LYS A 308 34.07 -8.53 -6.48
N ALA A 309 33.77 -7.91 -5.35
CA ALA A 309 34.75 -7.21 -4.51
C ALA A 309 35.69 -8.15 -3.74
N GLY A 310 35.48 -9.47 -3.82
CA GLY A 310 36.34 -10.48 -3.20
C GLY A 310 35.86 -10.95 -1.83
N ALA A 311 34.58 -10.78 -1.49
CA ALA A 311 34.00 -11.37 -0.30
C ALA A 311 34.28 -12.89 -0.26
N LYS A 312 34.63 -13.41 0.92
CA LYS A 312 34.84 -14.85 1.14
C LYS A 312 33.55 -15.62 0.90
N GLU A 313 32.45 -15.11 1.46
CA GLU A 313 31.11 -15.67 1.34
C GLU A 313 30.11 -14.52 1.51
N VAL A 314 29.01 -14.57 0.75
CA VAL A 314 27.88 -13.66 0.90
C VAL A 314 26.66 -14.47 1.29
N ILE A 315 25.97 -14.05 2.34
CA ILE A 315 24.72 -14.65 2.80
C ILE A 315 23.60 -13.70 2.38
N SER A 316 22.71 -14.16 1.51
CA SER A 316 21.65 -13.35 0.93
C SER A 316 20.31 -13.79 1.53
N VAL A 317 19.68 -12.89 2.28
CA VAL A 317 18.42 -13.16 2.99
C VAL A 317 17.30 -12.38 2.33
N ASP A 318 16.20 -13.05 1.99
CA ASP A 318 14.98 -12.39 1.52
C ASP A 318 13.75 -13.26 1.82
N GLN A 319 12.64 -12.61 2.18
CA GLN A 319 11.37 -13.27 2.45
C GLN A 319 10.50 -13.41 1.20
N SER A 320 10.71 -12.64 0.14
CA SER A 320 9.94 -12.69 -1.11
C SER A 320 10.40 -13.84 -2.00
N ASP A 321 9.45 -14.42 -2.77
CA ASP A 321 9.74 -15.52 -3.70
C ASP A 321 10.69 -15.15 -4.84
N ILE A 322 11.00 -13.86 -5.02
CA ILE A 322 12.04 -13.40 -5.94
C ILE A 322 13.41 -14.06 -5.69
N ILE A 323 13.65 -14.54 -4.47
CA ILE A 323 14.89 -15.22 -4.10
C ILE A 323 15.17 -16.44 -5.00
N TYR A 324 14.14 -17.12 -5.51
CA TYR A 324 14.33 -18.27 -6.40
C TYR A 324 14.89 -17.84 -7.75
N GLN A 325 14.42 -16.70 -8.29
CA GLN A 325 15.00 -16.09 -9.48
C GLN A 325 16.40 -15.56 -9.19
N ALA A 326 16.66 -15.00 -8.00
CA ALA A 326 17.98 -14.56 -7.59
C ALA A 326 19.00 -15.71 -7.59
N MET A 327 18.62 -16.90 -7.12
CA MET A 327 19.45 -18.11 -7.22
C MET A 327 19.82 -18.43 -8.67
N ASP A 328 18.86 -18.36 -9.59
CA ASP A 328 19.10 -18.61 -11.02
C ASP A 328 19.96 -17.53 -11.68
N ILE A 329 19.79 -16.26 -11.29
CA ILE A 329 20.63 -15.14 -11.72
C ILE A 329 22.09 -15.38 -11.32
N VAL A 330 22.33 -15.71 -10.05
CA VAL A 330 23.68 -15.99 -9.52
C VAL A 330 24.32 -17.18 -10.25
N ARG A 331 23.56 -18.27 -10.46
CA ARG A 331 24.03 -19.43 -11.23
C ARG A 331 24.42 -19.06 -12.67
N LYS A 332 23.59 -18.25 -13.35
CA LYS A 332 23.87 -17.79 -14.73
C LYS A 332 25.12 -16.93 -14.83
N ASN A 333 25.53 -16.27 -13.75
CA ASN A 333 26.73 -15.46 -13.67
C ASN A 333 27.96 -16.23 -13.14
N ASN A 334 27.84 -17.56 -12.94
CA ASN A 334 28.91 -18.44 -12.47
C ASN A 334 29.55 -17.99 -11.14
N ILE A 335 28.72 -17.52 -10.21
CA ILE A 335 29.16 -17.10 -8.87
C ILE A 335 28.82 -18.22 -7.88
N GLU A 336 29.81 -18.69 -7.13
CA GLU A 336 29.69 -19.87 -6.25
C GLU A 336 29.66 -19.54 -4.76
N ASN A 337 30.11 -18.33 -4.37
CA ASN A 337 30.27 -17.94 -2.96
C ASN A 337 29.06 -17.17 -2.39
N ILE A 338 27.89 -17.25 -3.02
CA ILE A 338 26.65 -16.64 -2.52
C ILE A 338 25.72 -17.74 -2.01
N ARG A 339 25.33 -17.66 -0.74
CA ARG A 339 24.42 -18.60 -0.08
C ARG A 339 23.10 -17.90 0.25
N PHE A 340 22.01 -18.45 -0.28
CA PHE A 340 20.67 -17.91 -0.11
C PHE A 340 19.96 -18.49 1.11
N VAL A 341 19.18 -17.65 1.78
CA VAL A 341 18.34 -17.98 2.92
C VAL A 341 16.96 -17.35 2.69
N LYS A 342 15.96 -18.18 2.42
CA LYS A 342 14.57 -17.72 2.23
C LYS A 342 13.91 -17.60 3.59
N GLY A 343 13.52 -16.39 3.98
CA GLY A 343 12.98 -16.12 5.30
C GLY A 343 13.09 -14.66 5.70
N ARG A 344 12.33 -14.27 6.74
CA ARG A 344 12.65 -13.08 7.53
C ARG A 344 13.90 -13.37 8.37
N LEU A 345 14.79 -12.40 8.50
CA LEU A 345 16.03 -12.59 9.25
C LEU A 345 15.74 -12.94 10.73
N GLU A 346 14.69 -12.35 11.28
CA GLU A 346 14.26 -12.51 12.67
C GLU A 346 13.77 -13.94 12.97
N ASP A 347 13.25 -14.63 11.96
CA ASP A 347 12.68 -15.99 12.08
C ASP A 347 13.60 -17.08 11.53
N THR A 348 14.79 -16.72 11.04
CA THR A 348 15.66 -17.68 10.34
C THR A 348 17.03 -17.76 10.97
N GLU A 349 17.57 -18.98 11.05
CA GLU A 349 18.95 -19.20 11.46
C GLU A 349 19.91 -18.95 10.29
N LEU A 350 20.83 -18.01 10.49
CA LEU A 350 21.91 -17.79 9.53
C LEU A 350 22.89 -18.97 9.58
N PRO A 351 23.51 -19.30 8.43
CA PRO A 351 24.49 -20.38 8.35
C PRO A 351 25.82 -20.08 9.08
N VAL A 352 25.98 -18.86 9.56
CA VAL A 352 27.11 -18.40 10.36
C VAL A 352 26.56 -17.64 11.57
N GLU A 353 27.27 -17.72 12.68
CA GLU A 353 26.88 -17.01 13.90
C GLU A 353 26.98 -15.48 13.73
N LYS A 354 28.06 -15.02 13.07
CA LYS A 354 28.32 -13.60 12.87
C LYS A 354 28.97 -13.29 11.51
N VAL A 355 28.60 -12.16 10.93
CA VAL A 355 29.14 -11.58 9.69
C VAL A 355 30.02 -10.36 9.97
N ASP A 356 30.92 -10.05 9.04
CA ASP A 356 31.83 -8.91 9.16
C ASP A 356 31.19 -7.61 8.62
N ILE A 357 30.33 -7.72 7.61
CA ILE A 357 29.69 -6.60 6.93
C ILE A 357 28.22 -6.91 6.67
N ILE A 358 27.34 -5.95 6.91
CA ILE A 358 25.94 -5.97 6.47
C ILE A 358 25.81 -4.96 5.34
N VAL A 359 25.22 -5.39 4.23
CA VAL A 359 24.78 -4.53 3.13
C VAL A 359 23.26 -4.68 3.05
N SER A 360 22.54 -3.57 2.97
CA SER A 360 21.09 -3.63 2.84
C SER A 360 20.58 -2.37 2.17
N GLU A 361 19.68 -2.54 1.22
CA GLU A 361 18.87 -1.46 0.67
C GLU A 361 17.52 -1.52 1.37
N TRP A 362 17.41 -0.74 2.45
CA TRP A 362 16.28 -0.77 3.39
C TRP A 362 15.43 0.49 3.33
N MET A 363 15.84 1.47 2.53
CA MET A 363 15.27 2.82 2.59
C MET A 363 13.89 2.82 1.92
N GLY A 364 12.87 3.23 2.66
CA GLY A 364 11.53 3.44 2.10
C GLY A 364 11.33 4.88 1.61
N TYR A 365 10.10 5.18 1.17
CA TYR A 365 9.69 6.58 0.96
C TYR A 365 9.86 7.39 2.25
N PHE A 366 10.23 8.66 2.12
CA PHE A 366 10.60 9.49 3.28
C PHE A 366 11.64 8.82 4.22
N LEU A 367 12.50 7.95 3.67
CA LEU A 367 13.51 7.11 4.32
C LEU A 367 12.97 5.97 5.22
N LEU A 368 11.97 6.26 6.06
CA LEU A 368 11.55 5.37 7.15
C LEU A 368 10.25 4.61 6.89
N PHE A 369 9.55 4.90 5.80
CA PHE A 369 8.36 4.16 5.40
C PHE A 369 8.69 2.67 5.15
N GLU A 370 7.70 1.80 5.32
CA GLU A 370 7.82 0.32 5.29
C GLU A 370 8.64 -0.30 6.43
N GLY A 371 9.45 0.46 7.16
CA GLY A 371 10.01 0.03 8.45
C GLY A 371 11.15 -1.00 8.40
N MET A 372 11.78 -1.24 7.24
CA MET A 372 12.86 -2.23 7.10
C MET A 372 14.13 -1.88 7.91
N MET A 373 14.27 -0.63 8.38
CA MET A 373 15.30 -0.21 9.35
C MET A 373 15.30 -1.10 10.60
N ASP A 374 14.13 -1.59 11.05
CA ASP A 374 14.02 -2.46 12.22
C ASP A 374 14.82 -3.77 12.02
N SER A 375 14.74 -4.36 10.83
CA SER A 375 15.47 -5.58 10.46
C SER A 375 16.97 -5.32 10.32
N VAL A 376 17.39 -4.14 9.85
CA VAL A 376 18.81 -3.73 9.83
C VAL A 376 19.36 -3.61 11.25
N ILE A 377 18.59 -3.01 12.16
CA ILE A 377 18.97 -2.88 13.58
C ILE A 377 19.03 -4.26 14.24
N TYR A 378 18.10 -5.17 13.90
CA TYR A 378 18.16 -6.56 14.36
C TYR A 378 19.42 -7.26 13.86
N ALA A 379 19.73 -7.16 12.57
CA ALA A 379 20.93 -7.72 11.96
C ALA A 379 22.21 -7.19 12.61
N ARG A 380 22.28 -5.87 12.87
CA ARG A 380 23.40 -5.27 13.60
C ARG A 380 23.60 -5.92 14.97
N LYS A 381 22.53 -6.05 15.76
CA LYS A 381 22.62 -6.54 17.13
C LYS A 381 22.92 -8.04 17.20
N GLN A 382 22.29 -8.82 16.34
CA GLN A 382 22.34 -10.29 16.41
C GLN A 382 23.40 -10.90 15.50
N CYS A 383 23.64 -10.32 14.33
CA CYS A 383 24.45 -10.95 13.28
C CYS A 383 25.79 -10.26 13.04
N LEU A 384 25.97 -8.97 13.39
CA LEU A 384 27.24 -8.27 13.14
C LEU A 384 28.30 -8.59 14.22
N ARG A 385 29.55 -8.82 13.79
CA ARG A 385 30.72 -8.90 14.69
C ARG A 385 31.06 -7.54 15.29
N GLU A 386 31.75 -7.55 16.42
CA GLU A 386 32.37 -6.34 16.96
C GLU A 386 33.37 -5.74 15.94
N GLY A 387 33.25 -4.43 15.69
CA GLY A 387 34.02 -3.74 14.65
C GLY A 387 33.57 -4.03 13.21
N GLY A 388 32.44 -4.71 13.02
CA GLY A 388 31.84 -4.90 11.70
C GLY A 388 31.25 -3.60 11.12
N LEU A 389 30.91 -3.63 9.83
CA LEU A 389 30.40 -2.47 9.10
C LEU A 389 28.97 -2.69 8.62
N ILE A 390 28.21 -1.60 8.48
CA ILE A 390 26.90 -1.58 7.83
C ILE A 390 26.98 -0.63 6.64
N LEU A 391 26.45 -1.04 5.49
CA LEU A 391 26.43 -0.26 4.26
C LEU A 391 24.99 -0.11 3.76
N PRO A 392 24.48 1.14 3.63
CA PRO A 392 25.11 2.41 4.04
C PRO A 392 25.30 2.48 5.56
N ASN A 393 26.17 3.37 6.05
CA ASN A 393 26.40 3.56 7.49
C ASN A 393 25.69 4.80 8.04
N ARG A 394 25.31 5.75 7.18
CA ARG A 394 24.63 6.96 7.62
C ARG A 394 23.58 7.43 6.65
N CYS A 395 22.48 7.94 7.18
CA CYS A 395 21.43 8.59 6.40
C CYS A 395 20.95 9.87 7.10
N ASN A 396 20.37 10.80 6.34
CA ASN A 396 19.70 11.97 6.90
C ASN A 396 18.36 12.21 6.20
N ILE A 397 17.42 12.87 6.88
CA ILE A 397 16.18 13.37 6.28
C ILE A 397 16.25 14.89 6.26
N SER A 398 15.94 15.46 5.10
CA SER A 398 15.87 16.90 4.88
C SER A 398 14.47 17.33 4.45
N ILE A 399 14.08 18.53 4.84
CA ILE A 399 12.87 19.19 4.35
C ILE A 399 13.17 20.54 3.69
N ALA A 400 12.32 20.93 2.74
CA ALA A 400 12.37 22.25 2.10
C ALA A 400 10.95 22.72 1.73
N GLY A 401 10.77 24.03 1.59
CA GLY A 401 9.54 24.64 1.10
C GLY A 401 9.44 24.56 -0.42
N TYR A 402 8.25 24.19 -0.90
CA TYR A 402 7.93 23.96 -2.30
C TYR A 402 6.79 24.88 -2.74
N GLY A 403 6.94 25.47 -3.93
CA GLY A 403 6.04 26.48 -4.48
C GLY A 403 5.67 26.16 -5.92
N ASP A 404 4.88 25.12 -6.10
CA ASP A 404 4.31 24.71 -7.38
C ASP A 404 2.79 24.90 -7.35
N LEU A 405 2.35 26.06 -7.85
CA LEU A 405 0.94 26.45 -7.83
C LEU A 405 0.13 25.71 -8.89
N GLU A 406 0.74 25.37 -10.03
CA GLU A 406 0.10 24.63 -11.09
C GLU A 406 -0.24 23.21 -10.60
N ARG A 407 0.76 22.50 -10.07
CA ARG A 407 0.57 21.16 -9.50
C ARG A 407 -0.40 21.15 -8.33
N HIS A 408 -0.33 22.15 -7.44
CA HIS A 408 -1.27 22.29 -6.32
C HIS A 408 -2.72 22.44 -6.81
N ASN A 409 -2.96 23.27 -7.84
CA ASN A 409 -4.29 23.43 -8.42
C ASN A 409 -4.78 22.15 -9.12
N GLU A 410 -3.89 21.42 -9.80
CA GLU A 410 -4.21 20.14 -10.43
C GLU A 410 -4.55 19.03 -9.42
N PHE A 411 -3.97 19.06 -8.22
CA PHE A 411 -4.18 18.01 -7.23
C PHE A 411 -5.23 18.38 -6.17
N ILE A 412 -5.00 19.50 -5.47
CA ILE A 412 -5.87 19.98 -4.38
C ILE A 412 -7.00 20.84 -4.93
N GLY A 413 -6.69 21.70 -5.90
CA GLY A 413 -7.67 22.59 -6.54
C GLY A 413 -8.73 21.86 -7.36
N PHE A 414 -8.39 20.71 -7.95
CA PHE A 414 -9.25 19.87 -8.80
C PHE A 414 -10.63 19.62 -8.17
N TRP A 415 -10.66 19.31 -6.88
CA TRP A 415 -11.88 19.00 -6.14
C TRP A 415 -12.84 20.17 -5.98
N LYS A 416 -12.40 21.43 -6.20
CA LYS A 416 -13.30 22.60 -6.15
C LYS A 416 -14.32 22.58 -7.31
N ASN A 417 -13.98 21.97 -8.44
CA ASN A 417 -14.85 21.91 -9.62
C ASN A 417 -14.47 20.74 -10.53
N VAL A 418 -15.18 19.63 -10.35
CA VAL A 418 -15.03 18.43 -11.17
C VAL A 418 -16.19 18.40 -12.17
N TYR A 419 -15.93 18.82 -13.40
CA TYR A 419 -16.93 18.90 -14.49
C TYR A 419 -18.20 19.72 -14.15
N GLY A 420 -18.07 20.77 -13.34
CA GLY A 420 -19.18 21.62 -12.89
C GLY A 420 -19.72 21.27 -11.50
N PHE A 421 -19.26 20.17 -10.90
CA PHE A 421 -19.68 19.72 -9.57
C PHE A 421 -18.64 20.10 -8.51
N ASP A 422 -19.09 20.63 -7.37
CA ASP A 422 -18.23 20.88 -6.21
C ASP A 422 -18.03 19.57 -5.44
N MET A 423 -16.80 19.07 -5.41
CA MET A 423 -16.38 17.87 -4.68
C MET A 423 -15.36 18.22 -3.58
N SER A 424 -15.37 19.46 -3.09
CA SER A 424 -14.36 19.97 -2.15
C SER A 424 -14.31 19.21 -0.82
N CYS A 425 -15.37 18.48 -0.46
CA CYS A 425 -15.37 17.54 0.66
C CYS A 425 -14.24 16.49 0.59
N MET A 426 -13.80 16.12 -0.62
CA MET A 426 -12.72 15.16 -0.83
C MET A 426 -11.34 15.70 -0.47
N LYS A 427 -11.14 17.03 -0.47
CA LYS A 427 -9.84 17.64 -0.18
C LYS A 427 -9.27 17.21 1.17
N LYS A 428 -10.13 17.04 2.18
CA LYS A 428 -9.69 16.71 3.53
C LYS A 428 -8.97 15.36 3.58
N GLU A 429 -9.48 14.35 2.87
CA GLU A 429 -8.83 13.04 2.82
C GLU A 429 -7.59 13.09 1.93
N VAL A 430 -7.64 13.79 0.79
CA VAL A 430 -6.49 13.99 -0.11
C VAL A 430 -5.32 14.69 0.59
N LEU A 431 -5.59 15.70 1.42
CA LEU A 431 -4.58 16.44 2.19
C LEU A 431 -3.98 15.62 3.34
N ARG A 432 -4.66 14.58 3.80
CA ARG A 432 -4.14 13.69 4.85
C ARG A 432 -3.09 12.74 4.31
N GLU A 433 -3.08 12.43 3.02
CA GLU A 433 -2.09 11.52 2.45
C GLU A 433 -0.86 12.28 1.94
N ALA A 434 0.32 11.91 2.43
CA ALA A 434 1.57 12.40 1.87
C ALA A 434 1.80 11.77 0.48
N THR A 435 2.09 12.59 -0.52
CA THR A 435 2.22 12.12 -1.91
C THR A 435 3.68 11.90 -2.28
N VAL A 436 3.99 10.92 -3.14
CA VAL A 436 5.36 10.64 -3.58
C VAL A 436 5.55 10.92 -5.07
N GLU A 437 6.27 12.00 -5.37
CA GLU A 437 6.42 12.53 -6.73
C GLU A 437 7.81 13.13 -6.97
N VAL A 438 8.19 13.22 -8.25
CA VAL A 438 9.42 13.93 -8.63
C VAL A 438 9.12 15.43 -8.59
N CYS A 439 9.69 16.11 -7.60
CA CYS A 439 9.64 17.55 -7.45
C CYS A 439 10.66 18.22 -8.37
N LYS A 440 10.28 19.31 -9.03
CA LYS A 440 11.22 20.03 -9.90
C LYS A 440 12.04 21.05 -9.08
N PRO A 441 13.36 21.12 -9.25
CA PRO A 441 14.21 21.98 -8.44
C PRO A 441 13.89 23.49 -8.54
N GLU A 442 13.31 23.95 -9.65
CA GLU A 442 12.87 25.34 -9.83
C GLU A 442 11.74 25.76 -8.87
N HIS A 443 10.94 24.81 -8.39
CA HIS A 443 9.84 25.05 -7.45
C HIS A 443 10.29 25.00 -5.99
N ILE A 444 11.57 24.74 -5.70
CA ILE A 444 12.11 24.84 -4.35
C ILE A 444 12.34 26.31 -3.99
N ILE A 445 11.62 26.81 -2.99
CA ILE A 445 11.56 28.24 -2.66
C ILE A 445 12.27 28.59 -1.35
N THR A 446 12.81 27.63 -0.61
CA THR A 446 13.59 27.86 0.62
C THR A 446 14.95 27.17 0.59
N ASN A 447 15.82 27.44 1.57
CA ASN A 447 16.90 26.50 1.94
C ASN A 447 16.30 25.17 2.46
N ALA A 448 17.15 24.16 2.64
CA ALA A 448 16.75 22.92 3.29
C ALA A 448 17.17 22.91 4.77
N ASN A 449 16.48 22.10 5.57
CA ASN A 449 16.86 21.77 6.94
C ASN A 449 16.95 20.25 7.10
N ILE A 450 18.05 19.76 7.65
CA ILE A 450 18.19 18.37 8.06
C ILE A 450 17.41 18.21 9.37
N ILE A 451 16.37 17.38 9.36
CA ILE A 451 15.45 17.19 10.50
C ILE A 451 15.69 15.88 11.24
N ALA A 452 16.43 14.95 10.64
CA ALA A 452 16.86 13.71 11.27
C ALA A 452 18.20 13.25 10.70
N ASN A 453 19.03 12.63 11.54
CA ASN A 453 20.31 12.05 11.16
C ASN A 453 20.46 10.70 11.87
N PHE A 454 20.75 9.66 11.09
CA PHE A 454 20.81 8.29 11.57
C PHE A 454 22.20 7.73 11.30
N ASP A 455 22.92 7.43 12.37
CA ASP A 455 24.09 6.56 12.35
C ASP A 455 23.61 5.12 12.53
N LEU A 456 23.80 4.27 11.51
CA LEU A 456 23.28 2.91 11.52
C LEU A 456 24.00 2.01 12.52
N MET A 457 25.15 2.41 13.08
CA MET A 457 25.80 1.69 14.18
C MET A 457 25.12 1.96 15.53
N GLU A 458 24.48 3.11 15.70
CA GLU A 458 23.95 3.58 16.99
C GLU A 458 22.42 3.61 17.06
N VAL A 459 21.74 3.85 15.93
CA VAL A 459 20.28 4.04 15.86
C VAL A 459 19.50 2.88 16.49
N ASP A 460 18.40 3.16 17.18
CA ASP A 460 17.51 2.14 17.73
C ASP A 460 16.14 2.13 17.06
N VAL A 461 15.31 1.14 17.41
CA VAL A 461 14.01 0.89 16.76
C VAL A 461 12.98 2.01 16.99
N ASP A 462 13.29 2.97 17.88
CA ASP A 462 12.45 4.15 18.12
C ASP A 462 12.74 5.28 17.12
N CYS A 463 13.63 5.07 16.14
CA CYS A 463 14.06 6.10 15.20
C CYS A 463 12.96 6.80 14.38
N PRO A 464 11.78 6.21 14.09
CA PRO A 464 10.69 6.94 13.44
C PRO A 464 10.01 7.95 14.36
N ASN A 465 10.16 7.84 15.68
CA ASN A 465 9.52 8.71 16.66
C ASN A 465 10.45 9.88 17.01
N PHE A 466 10.42 10.94 16.20
CA PHE A 466 11.25 12.12 16.44
C PHE A 466 10.50 13.42 16.25
N SER A 467 11.05 14.50 16.82
CA SER A 467 10.57 15.86 16.58
C SER A 467 11.72 16.82 16.38
N TYR A 468 11.54 17.79 15.49
CA TYR A 468 12.57 18.77 15.13
C TYR A 468 11.96 20.15 14.93
N ASN A 469 12.57 21.19 15.52
CA ASN A 469 12.19 22.58 15.24
C ASN A 469 13.01 23.07 14.05
N PHE A 470 12.35 23.38 12.94
CA PHE A 470 13.01 23.79 11.70
C PHE A 470 12.89 25.28 11.46
N GLU A 471 13.83 25.79 10.67
CA GLU A 471 13.80 27.15 10.13
C GLU A 471 14.15 27.13 8.64
N LEU A 472 13.21 27.59 7.81
CA LEU A 472 13.34 27.68 6.36
C LEU A 472 13.30 29.14 5.92
N THR A 473 14.42 29.66 5.43
CA THR A 473 14.55 30.97 4.81
C THR A 473 14.10 30.93 3.36
N VAL A 474 13.15 31.79 3.02
CA VAL A 474 12.58 31.94 1.68
C VAL A 474 13.59 32.63 0.75
N LYS A 475 13.86 32.01 -0.39
CA LYS A 475 14.85 32.44 -1.40
C LYS A 475 14.33 33.47 -2.40
N ARG A 476 13.00 33.56 -2.57
CA ARG A 476 12.32 34.45 -3.52
C ARG A 476 10.85 34.62 -3.16
N ASP A 477 10.25 35.73 -3.55
CA ASP A 477 8.80 35.92 -3.51
C ASP A 477 8.09 34.79 -4.27
N ALA A 478 7.16 34.09 -3.59
CA ALA A 478 6.46 32.94 -4.14
C ALA A 478 5.17 32.61 -3.35
N GLN A 479 4.45 31.59 -3.81
CA GLN A 479 3.39 30.93 -3.05
C GLN A 479 3.94 29.61 -2.51
N LEU A 480 3.98 29.44 -1.20
CA LEU A 480 4.28 28.16 -0.56
C LEU A 480 3.05 27.25 -0.72
N THR A 481 3.22 26.12 -1.40
CA THR A 481 2.12 25.17 -1.67
C THR A 481 2.30 23.84 -0.94
N ALA A 482 3.53 23.51 -0.54
CA ALA A 482 3.82 22.31 0.23
C ALA A 482 5.16 22.46 0.99
N LEU A 483 5.40 21.57 1.95
CA LEU A 483 6.76 21.17 2.30
C LEU A 483 7.07 19.86 1.57
N ILE A 484 8.34 19.64 1.25
CA ILE A 484 8.80 18.37 0.72
C ILE A 484 9.84 17.75 1.63
N GLY A 485 9.90 16.42 1.62
CA GLY A 485 10.85 15.58 2.33
C GLY A 485 11.69 14.76 1.35
N TYR A 486 12.98 14.71 1.59
CA TYR A 486 13.92 13.84 0.87
C TYR A 486 15.02 13.37 1.82
N PHE A 487 15.88 12.47 1.36
CA PHE A 487 16.94 11.91 2.18
C PHE A 487 18.26 11.79 1.43
N ASP A 488 19.34 11.78 2.19
CA ASP A 488 20.68 11.48 1.68
C ASP A 488 21.22 10.23 2.37
N THR A 489 22.02 9.46 1.63
CA THR A 489 22.62 8.21 2.08
C THR A 489 24.13 8.27 1.87
N PHE A 490 24.88 7.89 2.90
CA PHE A 490 26.33 7.97 2.93
C PHE A 490 26.94 6.60 3.20
N PHE A 491 28.01 6.32 2.47
CA PHE A 491 28.93 5.22 2.69
C PHE A 491 30.25 5.85 3.16
N GLU A 492 30.33 6.18 4.44
CA GLU A 492 31.51 6.75 5.09
C GLU A 492 32.62 5.68 5.20
N LEU A 493 33.22 5.35 4.06
CA LEU A 493 34.35 4.45 3.86
C LEU A 493 35.57 5.26 3.39
N PRO A 494 36.80 4.69 3.35
CA PRO A 494 37.98 5.42 2.86
C PRO A 494 37.78 6.07 1.49
N GLU A 495 37.20 5.33 0.53
CA GLU A 495 36.67 5.91 -0.70
C GLU A 495 35.18 6.23 -0.48
N HIS A 496 34.92 7.48 -0.07
CA HIS A 496 33.58 7.96 0.26
C HIS A 496 32.65 7.90 -0.96
N VAL A 497 31.45 7.38 -0.75
CA VAL A 497 30.36 7.40 -1.74
C VAL A 497 29.10 7.89 -1.04
N GLU A 498 28.30 8.69 -1.73
CA GLU A 498 27.02 9.17 -1.25
C GLU A 498 26.06 9.34 -2.41
N PHE A 499 24.77 9.31 -2.10
CA PHE A 499 23.74 9.78 -3.03
C PHE A 499 22.63 10.50 -2.28
N SER A 500 21.92 11.34 -3.01
CA SER A 500 20.82 12.15 -2.50
C SER A 500 19.57 11.91 -3.34
N THR A 501 18.42 11.87 -2.68
CA THR A 501 17.09 11.93 -3.32
C THR A 501 16.56 13.36 -3.40
N SER A 502 17.41 14.37 -3.24
CA SER A 502 17.03 15.78 -3.38
C SER A 502 16.44 16.09 -4.77
N PRO A 503 15.49 17.03 -4.88
CA PRO A 503 15.04 17.56 -6.16
C PRO A 503 16.17 18.15 -7.03
N TYR A 504 17.31 18.51 -6.43
CA TYR A 504 18.46 19.07 -7.14
C TYR A 504 19.36 18.00 -7.79
N THR A 505 19.14 16.72 -7.52
CA THR A 505 19.90 15.60 -8.09
C THR A 505 19.09 14.86 -9.15
N ARG A 506 19.71 13.85 -9.78
CA ARG A 506 19.01 12.99 -10.73
C ARG A 506 17.89 12.24 -9.99
N PRO A 507 16.65 12.21 -10.51
CA PRO A 507 15.56 11.51 -9.86
C PRO A 507 15.88 10.03 -9.62
N THR A 508 15.52 9.58 -8.42
CA THR A 508 15.56 8.18 -7.98
C THR A 508 14.14 7.63 -7.94
N HIS A 509 14.00 6.31 -7.78
CA HIS A 509 12.68 5.69 -7.67
C HIS A 509 11.92 6.12 -6.39
N TRP A 510 12.64 6.54 -5.34
CA TRP A 510 12.06 7.12 -4.12
C TRP A 510 11.41 8.49 -4.34
N LYS A 511 11.86 9.23 -5.36
CA LYS A 511 11.41 10.60 -5.63
C LYS A 511 11.50 11.47 -4.36
N GLN A 512 10.48 12.29 -4.08
CA GLN A 512 10.35 13.05 -2.84
C GLN A 512 8.93 12.90 -2.28
N THR A 513 8.81 13.06 -0.97
CA THR A 513 7.52 13.04 -0.27
C THR A 513 7.00 14.48 -0.14
N ILE A 514 5.74 14.72 -0.52
CA ILE A 514 5.12 16.04 -0.56
C ILE A 514 4.04 16.13 0.52
N PHE A 515 4.11 17.19 1.32
CA PHE A 515 3.17 17.58 2.37
C PHE A 515 2.43 18.84 1.93
N TYR A 516 1.34 18.67 1.17
CA TYR A 516 0.57 19.78 0.61
C TYR A 516 -0.10 20.63 1.69
N LEU A 517 -0.09 21.94 1.48
CA LEU A 517 -0.92 22.89 2.22
C LEU A 517 -2.33 22.89 1.65
N GLU A 518 -3.33 23.12 2.49
CA GLU A 518 -4.72 23.23 2.05
C GLU A 518 -4.91 24.38 1.07
N GLU A 519 -4.38 25.55 1.40
CA GLU A 519 -4.37 26.71 0.53
C GLU A 519 -2.92 27.27 0.41
N PRO A 520 -2.52 27.77 -0.77
CA PRO A 520 -1.20 28.37 -0.96
C PRO A 520 -1.00 29.60 -0.07
N VAL A 521 0.20 29.74 0.50
CA VAL A 521 0.54 30.85 1.39
C VAL A 521 1.55 31.79 0.72
N PRO A 522 1.26 33.09 0.57
CA PRO A 522 2.21 34.03 0.00
C PRO A 522 3.38 34.24 0.95
N VAL A 523 4.61 34.10 0.42
CA VAL A 523 5.85 34.28 1.17
C VAL A 523 6.78 35.26 0.46
N LYS A 524 7.59 35.96 1.24
CA LYS A 524 8.52 37.00 0.77
C LYS A 524 9.97 36.56 0.86
N GLU A 525 10.80 37.00 -0.08
CA GLU A 525 12.24 36.78 -0.01
C GLU A 525 12.81 37.23 1.35
N GLY A 526 13.66 36.38 1.95
CA GLY A 526 14.24 36.61 3.26
C GLY A 526 13.30 36.33 4.44
N GLN A 527 12.02 36.03 4.21
CA GLN A 527 11.11 35.59 5.26
C GLN A 527 11.59 34.27 5.85
N SER A 528 11.54 34.15 7.17
CA SER A 528 11.81 32.91 7.88
C SER A 528 10.49 32.18 8.19
N ILE A 529 10.39 30.94 7.75
CA ILE A 529 9.30 30.01 8.07
C ILE A 529 9.83 29.09 9.17
N VAL A 530 9.36 29.32 10.39
CA VAL A 530 9.71 28.52 11.57
C VAL A 530 8.57 27.57 11.88
N GLY A 531 8.92 26.36 12.29
CA GLY A 531 7.93 25.34 12.61
C GLY A 531 8.49 24.16 13.38
N LYS A 532 7.61 23.20 13.67
CA LYS A 532 7.95 21.95 14.32
C LYS A 532 7.48 20.78 13.48
N PHE A 533 8.40 19.88 13.14
CA PHE A 533 8.12 18.63 12.48
C PHE A 533 8.08 17.51 13.51
N VAL A 534 7.08 16.63 13.45
CA VAL A 534 6.95 15.46 14.32
C VAL A 534 6.63 14.25 13.46
N CYS A 535 7.52 13.26 13.45
CA CYS A 535 7.27 11.96 12.84
C CYS A 535 6.99 10.94 13.96
N ARG A 536 6.06 10.02 13.70
CA ARG A 536 5.75 8.89 14.58
C ARG A 536 5.39 7.67 13.74
N ARG A 537 5.72 6.49 14.24
CA ARG A 537 5.17 5.23 13.72
C ARG A 537 3.67 5.15 14.04
N ASP A 538 2.85 4.62 13.13
CA ASP A 538 1.45 4.33 13.45
C ASP A 538 1.38 3.13 14.43
N PRO A 539 0.76 3.28 15.61
CA PRO A 539 0.58 2.17 16.55
C PRO A 539 -0.30 1.03 16.01
N LYS A 540 -1.14 1.29 15.01
CA LYS A 540 -2.04 0.32 14.38
C LYS A 540 -1.41 -0.38 13.18
N ASP A 541 -0.49 0.30 12.50
CA ASP A 541 0.28 -0.24 11.39
C ASP A 541 1.74 0.18 11.51
N VAL A 542 2.59 -0.77 11.93
CA VAL A 542 4.00 -0.49 12.21
C VAL A 542 4.83 -0.10 10.96
N ARG A 543 4.29 -0.31 9.76
CA ARG A 543 4.91 0.08 8.48
C ARG A 543 4.55 1.51 8.05
N SER A 544 3.48 2.05 8.62
CA SER A 544 2.95 3.38 8.32
C SER A 544 3.53 4.46 9.24
N LEU A 545 3.54 5.70 8.75
CA LEU A 545 4.04 6.88 9.48
C LEU A 545 2.96 7.96 9.62
N PHE A 546 2.85 8.52 10.82
CA PHE A 546 2.14 9.76 11.08
C PHE A 546 3.10 10.94 11.14
N ILE A 547 2.75 12.00 10.42
CA ILE A 547 3.55 13.21 10.35
C ILE A 547 2.67 14.39 10.79
N ASN A 548 3.12 15.13 11.79
CA ASN A 548 2.50 16.39 12.19
C ASN A 548 3.48 17.52 11.93
N ILE A 549 3.03 18.57 11.25
CA ILE A 549 3.84 19.72 10.93
C ILE A 549 3.14 20.98 11.43
N GLU A 550 3.76 21.68 12.37
CA GLU A 550 3.33 22.98 12.85
C GLU A 550 4.11 24.05 12.09
N LEU A 551 3.44 24.91 11.32
CA LEU A 551 4.05 26.08 10.68
C LEU A 551 3.00 27.17 10.45
N LEU A 552 3.41 28.44 10.47
CA LEU A 552 2.54 29.58 10.10
C LEU A 552 1.19 29.59 10.86
N ASN A 553 1.18 29.19 12.14
CA ASN A 553 -0.01 29.01 12.98
C ASN A 553 -1.00 27.93 12.51
N MET A 554 -0.57 27.04 11.61
CA MET A 554 -1.30 25.86 11.14
C MET A 554 -0.72 24.60 11.79
N VAL A 555 -1.58 23.60 11.98
CA VAL A 555 -1.19 22.24 12.37
C VAL A 555 -1.66 21.30 11.26
N LEU A 556 -0.71 20.78 10.51
CA LEU A 556 -0.94 19.88 9.37
C LEU A 556 -0.68 18.44 9.82
N LYS A 557 -1.52 17.52 9.38
CA LYS A 557 -1.44 16.10 9.76
C LYS A 557 -1.47 15.23 8.52
N TYR A 558 -0.47 14.38 8.37
CA TYR A 558 -0.31 13.49 7.25
C TYR A 558 -0.12 12.05 7.70
N THR A 559 -0.52 11.13 6.83
CA THR A 559 -0.26 9.70 6.85
C THR A 559 0.57 9.33 5.64
N LEU A 560 1.56 8.47 5.83
CA LEU A 560 2.27 7.78 4.78
C LEU A 560 2.05 6.29 5.01
N ASN A 561 1.18 5.70 4.19
CA ASN A 561 0.65 4.34 4.32
C ASN A 561 0.98 3.49 3.10
#